data_AF-A0AAX2LXY7-F1
#
_entry.id   AF-A0AAX2LXY7-F1
#
_cell.length_a   1.000
_cell.length_b   1.000
_cell.length_c   1.000
_cell.angle_alpha   90.00
_cell.angle_beta   90.00
_cell.angle_gamma   90.00
#
_symmetry.space_group_name_H-M   'P 1'
#
loop_
_entity.id
_entity.type
_entity.pdbx_description
1 polymer ?
#
loop_
_entity_poly.entity_id
_entity_poly.type
_entity_poly.pdbx_seq_one_letter_code
_entity_poly.pdbx_strand_id
1 'polypeptide(L)'
;MPNFKSKKIKEINLPYSKDDVEFLWLAKNDNVSLIYTKVQEESFFLQIKKAQNGFVIKGDKHTKPSKIGYLQKALKIFKEGFCEDIINEAFGLKNNALIEKTPFIVDNFDELLYKLQGKIYIEIGFGSGRHLLYQAKENPNVLILGVEIYNPALTQVAKLAKAQNVNNILLIQSDARLLLSVLKSKSVEKIFLHFPVPWDKKPHRRVIGKDFCKECARVLVQNGRFELRTDSFEYFNFTLEQFLTFPAPKFSLRKNENLEISSKYEDRWKKQEKNIYDLWVWNFNQECKNYELNEFNLSSVKFSKEDLKKIEQNFKNITIKKDDFFLHFESIYKQDENLLLKVAFGAFNKPEHCYLHLDKTIDFAFKEPFKIQENIKAINELKEILKVQFKI
;
A
#
# COMPACT_ATOMS: atom_id res chain seq x y z
N MET A 1 -8.01 15.15 -6.50
CA MET A 1 -6.56 15.34 -6.74
C MET A 1 -6.34 16.79 -7.12
N PRO A 2 -5.41 17.52 -6.49
CA PRO A 2 -5.00 18.86 -6.92
C PRO A 2 -4.75 18.92 -8.43
N ASN A 3 -5.30 19.94 -9.09
CA ASN A 3 -5.18 20.15 -10.54
C ASN A 3 -5.51 21.60 -10.92
N PHE A 4 -5.14 22.01 -12.13
CA PHE A 4 -5.60 23.24 -12.77
C PHE A 4 -5.72 23.08 -14.28
N LYS A 5 -6.38 24.05 -14.92
CA LYS A 5 -6.52 24.13 -16.37
C LYS A 5 -5.87 25.40 -16.90
N SER A 6 -5.19 25.27 -18.03
CA SER A 6 -4.50 26.36 -18.73
C SER A 6 -4.88 26.33 -20.20
N LYS A 7 -5.06 27.49 -20.86
CA LYS A 7 -5.23 27.47 -22.33
C LYS A 7 -3.92 27.19 -23.04
N LYS A 8 -2.80 27.69 -22.51
CA LYS A 8 -1.49 27.60 -23.15
C LYS A 8 -0.43 27.05 -22.19
N ILE A 9 0.55 26.35 -22.76
CA ILE A 9 1.76 25.89 -22.08
C ILE A 9 2.94 26.37 -22.92
N LYS A 10 3.90 27.06 -22.30
CA LYS A 10 5.14 27.53 -22.90
C LYS A 10 6.07 26.35 -23.19
N GLU A 11 7.15 26.61 -23.91
CA GLU A 11 8.23 25.64 -24.03
C GLU A 11 8.74 25.22 -22.64
N ILE A 12 8.81 23.90 -22.42
CA ILE A 12 9.20 23.32 -21.14
C ILE A 12 10.68 22.92 -21.23
N ASN A 13 11.55 23.86 -20.87
CA ASN A 13 13.00 23.62 -20.81
C ASN A 13 13.33 22.87 -19.51
N LEU A 14 13.80 21.63 -19.63
CA LEU A 14 14.17 20.75 -18.50
C LEU A 14 15.67 20.41 -18.55
N PRO A 15 16.34 20.23 -17.40
CA PRO A 15 15.79 20.35 -16.05
C PRO A 15 15.49 21.80 -15.65
N TYR A 16 14.50 21.99 -14.77
CA TYR A 16 14.12 23.29 -14.20
C TYR A 16 13.96 23.19 -12.69
N SER A 17 14.52 24.14 -11.94
CA SER A 17 14.43 24.16 -10.48
C SER A 17 14.03 25.53 -9.95
N LYS A 18 13.09 25.55 -9.00
CA LYS A 18 12.65 26.75 -8.27
C LYS A 18 12.08 26.34 -6.91
N ASP A 19 12.41 27.07 -5.85
CA ASP A 19 11.86 26.88 -4.49
C ASP A 19 11.80 25.39 -4.06
N ASP A 20 12.92 24.65 -4.10
CA ASP A 20 13.01 23.20 -3.77
C ASP A 20 12.16 22.24 -4.62
N VAL A 21 11.61 22.72 -5.73
CA VAL A 21 10.92 21.89 -6.72
C VAL A 21 11.79 21.78 -7.95
N GLU A 22 12.03 20.55 -8.38
CA GLU A 22 12.81 20.22 -9.57
C GLU A 22 11.92 19.47 -10.56
N PHE A 23 11.87 19.93 -11.80
CA PHE A 23 11.32 19.20 -12.94
C PHE A 23 12.51 18.68 -13.75
N LEU A 24 12.73 17.37 -13.78
CA LEU A 24 14.00 16.82 -14.26
C LEU A 24 13.96 16.41 -15.73
N TRP A 25 12.91 15.71 -16.14
CA TRP A 25 12.74 15.20 -17.50
C TRP A 25 11.27 14.95 -17.81
N LEU A 26 10.97 14.80 -19.10
CA LEU A 26 9.62 14.58 -19.60
C LEU A 26 9.55 13.31 -20.45
N ALA A 27 8.51 12.51 -20.23
CA ALA A 27 8.14 11.39 -21.08
C ALA A 27 6.75 11.62 -21.65
N LYS A 28 6.50 11.33 -22.93
CA LYS A 28 5.19 11.62 -23.56
C LYS A 28 4.69 10.51 -24.47
N ASN A 29 3.37 10.43 -24.56
CA ASN A 29 2.68 9.79 -25.68
C ASN A 29 1.68 10.79 -26.29
N ASP A 30 0.85 10.34 -27.23
CA ASP A 30 -0.05 11.22 -27.99
C ASP A 30 -0.99 12.07 -27.11
N ASN A 31 -1.34 11.55 -25.94
CA ASN A 31 -2.40 12.09 -25.09
C ASN A 31 -1.88 12.76 -23.81
N VAL A 32 -0.75 12.27 -23.27
CA VAL A 32 -0.26 12.63 -21.95
C VAL A 32 1.24 12.85 -21.98
N SER A 33 1.69 13.97 -21.41
CA SER A 33 3.08 14.17 -21.02
C SER A 33 3.21 14.01 -19.51
N LEU A 34 4.25 13.30 -19.07
CA LEU A 34 4.62 13.06 -17.69
C LEU A 34 5.90 13.84 -17.40
N ILE A 35 5.89 14.68 -16.38
CA ILE A 35 7.08 15.41 -15.92
C ILE A 35 7.53 14.78 -14.61
N TYR A 36 8.73 14.23 -14.61
CA TYR A 36 9.34 13.74 -13.39
C TYR A 36 9.69 14.91 -12.49
N THR A 37 9.05 14.93 -11.33
CA THR A 37 9.07 16.04 -10.40
C THR A 37 9.66 15.56 -9.08
N LYS A 38 10.63 16.30 -8.54
CA LYS A 38 11.18 16.07 -7.21
C LYS A 38 10.87 17.27 -6.32
N VAL A 39 10.44 17.00 -5.09
CA VAL A 39 10.24 18.00 -4.04
C VAL A 39 10.82 17.44 -2.75
N GLN A 40 11.93 18.01 -2.29
CA GLN A 40 12.73 17.42 -1.21
C GLN A 40 13.10 15.95 -1.54
N GLU A 41 12.84 15.00 -0.64
CA GLU A 41 13.16 13.57 -0.81
C GLU A 41 12.09 12.77 -1.58
N GLU A 42 11.01 13.41 -2.03
CA GLU A 42 9.92 12.71 -2.73
C GLU A 42 9.93 13.01 -4.24
N SER A 43 9.77 11.95 -5.03
CA SER A 43 9.64 12.03 -6.48
C SER A 43 8.27 11.54 -6.94
N PHE A 44 7.67 12.24 -7.90
CA PHE A 44 6.36 11.90 -8.46
C PHE A 44 6.18 12.46 -9.88
N PHE A 45 5.14 12.02 -10.60
CA PHE A 45 4.78 12.63 -11.88
C PHE A 45 3.74 13.73 -11.76
N LEU A 46 4.01 14.86 -12.42
CA LEU A 46 2.94 15.72 -12.94
C LEU A 46 2.51 15.23 -14.32
N GLN A 47 1.21 15.26 -14.57
CA GLN A 47 0.60 14.92 -15.86
C GLN A 47 0.09 16.18 -16.54
N ILE A 48 0.45 16.35 -17.81
CA ILE A 48 -0.16 17.30 -18.73
C ILE A 48 -1.03 16.51 -19.70
N LYS A 49 -2.34 16.78 -19.71
CA LYS A 49 -3.28 16.17 -20.64
C LYS A 49 -3.90 17.23 -21.55
N LYS A 50 -3.95 16.95 -22.85
CA LYS A 50 -4.73 17.77 -23.78
C LYS A 50 -6.23 17.66 -23.45
N ALA A 51 -6.94 18.77 -23.53
CA ALA A 51 -8.39 18.86 -23.38
C ALA A 51 -8.96 19.74 -24.50
N GLN A 52 -10.28 19.74 -24.68
CA GLN A 52 -10.95 20.48 -25.78
C GLN A 52 -10.52 21.96 -25.86
N ASN A 53 -10.35 22.63 -24.71
CA ASN A 53 -9.96 24.04 -24.62
C ASN A 53 -8.65 24.22 -23.84
N GLY A 54 -7.57 23.57 -24.29
CA GLY A 54 -6.23 23.73 -23.72
C GLY A 54 -5.73 22.48 -23.00
N PHE A 55 -5.26 22.64 -21.76
CA PHE A 55 -4.56 21.60 -21.02
C PHE A 55 -5.08 21.45 -19.60
N VAL A 56 -5.07 20.21 -19.11
CA VAL A 56 -5.29 19.87 -17.70
C VAL A 56 -3.97 19.41 -17.10
N ILE A 57 -3.52 20.09 -16.04
CA ILE A 57 -2.31 19.75 -15.31
C ILE A 57 -2.69 19.22 -13.94
N LYS A 58 -2.20 18.04 -13.57
CA LYS A 58 -2.54 17.36 -12.31
C LYS A 58 -1.43 16.42 -11.86
N GLY A 59 -1.43 16.02 -10.59
CA GLY A 59 -0.59 14.90 -10.13
C GLY A 59 -1.05 13.57 -10.71
N ASP A 60 -0.09 12.69 -11.05
CA ASP A 60 -0.39 11.28 -11.29
C ASP A 60 -0.89 10.61 -10.01
N LYS A 61 -1.81 9.65 -10.16
CA LYS A 61 -2.47 9.01 -9.01
C LYS A 61 -1.57 8.00 -8.30
N HIS A 62 -0.71 7.32 -9.05
CA HIS A 62 0.06 6.17 -8.55
C HIS A 62 1.41 6.58 -7.98
N THR A 63 1.95 7.71 -8.45
CA THR A 63 3.21 8.27 -7.98
C THR A 63 3.01 9.45 -7.04
N LYS A 64 1.77 9.81 -6.68
CA LYS A 64 1.48 10.97 -5.81
C LYS A 64 2.36 10.97 -4.54
N PRO A 65 2.86 12.14 -4.09
CA PRO A 65 3.64 12.21 -2.86
C PRO A 65 2.77 11.91 -1.62
N SER A 66 3.42 11.50 -0.54
CA SER A 66 2.81 11.25 0.77
C SER A 66 2.17 12.53 1.32
N LYS A 67 2.87 13.67 1.16
CA LYS A 67 2.38 15.00 1.55
C LYS A 67 1.76 15.71 0.37
N ILE A 68 0.46 15.99 0.48
CA ILE A 68 -0.28 16.70 -0.55
C ILE A 68 0.28 18.10 -0.84
N GLY A 69 0.90 18.74 0.16
CA GLY A 69 1.56 20.04 0.02
C GLY A 69 2.69 20.04 -1.01
N TYR A 70 3.42 18.94 -1.17
CA TYR A 70 4.48 18.83 -2.19
C TYR A 70 3.89 18.86 -3.59
N LEU A 71 2.79 18.13 -3.83
CA LEU A 71 2.06 18.19 -5.10
C LEU A 71 1.51 19.60 -5.37
N GLN A 72 0.95 20.26 -4.35
CA GLN A 72 0.42 21.63 -4.50
C GLN A 72 1.52 22.65 -4.80
N LYS A 73 2.69 22.53 -4.16
CA LYS A 73 3.87 23.38 -4.39
C LYS A 73 4.37 23.20 -5.83
N ALA A 74 4.51 21.96 -6.29
CA ALA A 74 4.91 21.65 -7.66
C ALA A 74 3.91 22.18 -8.70
N LEU A 75 2.60 21.98 -8.48
CA LEU A 75 1.57 22.52 -9.38
C LEU A 75 1.61 24.05 -9.44
N LYS A 76 1.84 24.73 -8.30
CA LYS A 76 1.97 26.19 -8.26
C LYS A 76 3.15 26.67 -9.11
N ILE A 77 4.33 26.07 -8.92
CA ILE A 77 5.56 26.45 -9.63
C ILE A 77 5.44 26.14 -11.11
N PHE A 78 4.86 24.99 -11.49
CA PHE A 78 4.62 24.66 -12.89
C PHE A 78 3.66 25.66 -13.55
N LYS A 79 2.59 26.03 -12.84
CA LYS A 79 1.62 27.03 -13.30
C LYS A 79 2.27 28.40 -13.57
N GLU A 80 3.07 28.88 -12.62
CA GLU A 80 3.74 30.19 -12.71
C GLU A 80 4.87 30.21 -13.76
N GLY A 81 5.59 29.10 -13.93
CA GLY A 81 6.73 29.02 -14.84
C GLY A 81 6.36 28.73 -16.30
N PHE A 82 5.33 27.90 -16.54
CA PHE A 82 5.10 27.29 -17.85
C PHE A 82 3.70 27.48 -18.41
N CYS A 83 2.75 28.09 -17.69
CA CYS A 83 1.36 28.19 -18.13
C CYS A 83 0.91 29.64 -18.31
N GLU A 84 0.01 29.87 -19.28
CA GLU A 84 -0.65 31.16 -19.51
C GLU A 84 -2.15 30.95 -19.72
N ASP A 85 -2.93 32.01 -19.47
CA ASP A 85 -4.40 31.99 -19.57
C ASP A 85 -5.02 30.87 -18.71
N ILE A 86 -4.78 30.95 -17.38
CA ILE A 86 -5.33 29.99 -16.41
C ILE A 86 -6.86 30.06 -16.43
N ILE A 87 -7.49 28.92 -16.69
CA ILE A 87 -8.96 28.80 -16.80
C ILE A 87 -9.56 28.60 -15.41
N ASN A 88 -9.00 27.66 -14.65
CA ASN A 88 -9.39 27.39 -13.27
C ASN A 88 -8.29 26.66 -12.52
N GLU A 89 -8.38 26.68 -11.19
CA GLU A 89 -7.52 25.90 -10.30
C GLU A 89 -8.33 25.29 -9.16
N ALA A 90 -7.92 24.09 -8.74
CA ALA A 90 -8.57 23.33 -7.69
C ALA A 90 -7.54 22.89 -6.62
N PHE A 91 -6.70 23.83 -6.16
CA PHE A 91 -5.77 23.62 -5.07
C PHE A 91 -5.34 24.95 -4.41
N GLY A 92 -4.87 24.87 -3.17
CA GLY A 92 -4.29 26.01 -2.45
C GLY A 92 -3.33 25.52 -1.38
N LEU A 93 -2.20 26.21 -1.22
CA LEU A 93 -1.21 25.90 -0.18
C LEU A 93 -1.83 26.24 1.18
N LYS A 94 -2.22 25.22 1.95
CA LYS A 94 -2.57 25.41 3.35
C LYS A 94 -1.28 25.36 4.17
N ASN A 95 -0.91 26.48 4.79
CA ASN A 95 0.26 26.57 5.70
C ASN A 95 0.14 25.63 6.93
N ASN A 96 -1.07 25.13 7.24
CA ASN A 96 -1.36 24.44 8.50
C ASN A 96 -1.48 22.90 8.42
N ALA A 97 -0.94 22.27 7.38
CA ALA A 97 -0.88 20.81 7.31
C ALA A 97 0.53 20.31 7.00
N LEU A 98 1.54 21.01 7.54
CA LEU A 98 2.75 20.33 7.97
C LEU A 98 2.32 19.35 9.06
N ILE A 99 1.90 18.17 8.64
CA ILE A 99 1.68 17.00 9.49
C ILE A 99 3.00 16.84 10.25
N GLU A 100 3.03 17.25 11.52
CA GLU A 100 4.15 16.89 12.39
C GLU A 100 4.31 15.37 12.27
N LYS A 101 5.46 14.94 11.75
CA LYS A 101 5.79 13.52 11.71
C LYS A 101 5.80 13.03 13.15
N THR A 102 4.80 12.24 13.48
CA THR A 102 4.75 11.57 14.77
C THR A 102 5.59 10.30 14.66
N PRO A 103 6.43 9.97 15.65
CA PRO A 103 7.24 8.74 15.61
C PRO A 103 6.38 7.47 15.62
N PHE A 104 5.09 7.59 15.97
CA PHE A 104 4.15 6.47 16.07
C PHE A 104 3.56 6.05 14.73
N ILE A 105 3.50 6.93 13.71
CA ILE A 105 2.88 6.60 12.41
C ILE A 105 3.99 6.46 11.38
N VAL A 106 4.08 5.27 10.79
CA VAL A 106 5.03 5.01 9.69
C VAL A 106 4.35 5.25 8.34
N ASP A 107 5.09 5.83 7.41
CA ASP A 107 4.53 6.27 6.12
C ASP A 107 4.40 5.10 5.12
N ASN A 108 5.24 4.08 5.27
CA ASN A 108 5.30 2.94 4.35
C ASN A 108 5.86 1.69 5.01
N PHE A 109 5.75 0.54 4.32
CA PHE A 109 6.18 -0.74 4.87
C PHE A 109 7.70 -0.92 4.99
N ASP A 110 8.54 -0.23 4.23
CA ASP A 110 9.99 -0.40 4.41
C ASP A 110 10.45 0.24 5.72
N GLU A 111 9.95 1.44 5.99
CA GLU A 111 10.15 2.08 7.29
C GLU A 111 9.62 1.21 8.41
N LEU A 112 8.42 0.62 8.24
CA LEU A 112 7.86 -0.32 9.20
C LEU A 112 8.81 -1.49 9.43
N LEU A 113 9.14 -2.23 8.38
CA LEU A 113 9.95 -3.46 8.42
C LEU A 113 11.34 -3.21 9.02
N TYR A 114 11.93 -2.04 8.77
CA TYR A 114 13.18 -1.63 9.40
C TYR A 114 13.06 -1.41 10.91
N LYS A 115 11.93 -0.86 11.37
CA LYS A 115 11.63 -0.61 12.79
C LYS A 115 11.12 -1.86 13.53
N LEU A 116 10.69 -2.91 12.83
CA LEU A 116 10.22 -4.14 13.46
C LEU A 116 11.36 -4.90 14.11
N GLN A 117 11.38 -4.94 15.45
CA GLN A 117 12.38 -5.65 16.25
C GLN A 117 11.72 -6.26 17.49
N GLY A 118 12.28 -7.38 17.95
CA GLY A 118 11.82 -8.06 19.16
C GLY A 118 10.45 -8.73 19.01
N LYS A 119 9.69 -8.78 20.11
CA LYS A 119 8.35 -9.38 20.17
C LYS A 119 7.33 -8.43 19.58
N ILE A 120 6.44 -8.94 18.73
CA ILE A 120 5.45 -8.12 18.02
C ILE A 120 4.05 -8.66 18.27
N TYR A 121 3.14 -7.78 18.70
CA TYR A 121 1.70 -8.00 18.64
C TYR A 121 1.09 -7.09 17.58
N ILE A 122 0.09 -7.59 16.86
CA ILE A 122 -0.62 -6.84 15.83
C ILE A 122 -2.08 -6.69 16.23
N GLU A 123 -2.65 -5.50 16.13
CA GLU A 123 -4.10 -5.30 16.20
C GLU A 123 -4.63 -4.74 14.88
N ILE A 124 -5.56 -5.50 14.29
CA ILE A 124 -6.19 -5.19 13.01
C ILE A 124 -7.49 -4.42 13.24
N GLY A 125 -7.60 -3.23 12.64
CA GLY A 125 -8.79 -2.40 12.75
C GLY A 125 -9.00 -1.87 14.17
N PHE A 126 -7.94 -1.37 14.79
CA PHE A 126 -7.93 -0.98 16.21
C PHE A 126 -8.93 0.14 16.57
N GLY A 127 -9.47 0.87 15.58
CA GLY A 127 -10.47 1.90 15.78
C GLY A 127 -10.05 2.96 16.80
N SER A 128 -10.71 3.02 17.96
CA SER A 128 -10.37 3.97 19.03
C SER A 128 -9.00 3.73 19.70
N GLY A 129 -8.39 2.56 19.47
CA GLY A 129 -7.09 2.18 20.04
C GLY A 129 -7.09 1.87 21.54
N ARG A 130 -8.25 1.72 22.20
CA ARG A 130 -8.31 1.39 23.63
C ARG A 130 -7.57 0.10 23.98
N HIS A 131 -7.83 -0.97 23.24
CA HIS A 131 -7.15 -2.25 23.43
C HIS A 131 -5.67 -2.16 23.01
N LEU A 132 -5.37 -1.52 21.87
CA LEU A 132 -4.00 -1.30 21.41
C LEU A 132 -3.11 -0.61 22.46
N LEU A 133 -3.60 0.51 23.02
CA LEU A 133 -2.89 1.28 24.04
C LEU A 133 -2.78 0.51 25.36
N TYR A 134 -3.79 -0.29 25.70
CA TYR A 134 -3.75 -1.19 26.85
C TYR A 134 -2.63 -2.23 26.70
N GLN A 135 -2.62 -2.96 25.58
CA GLN A 135 -1.58 -3.95 25.30
C GLN A 135 -0.18 -3.34 25.35
N ALA A 136 -0.02 -2.11 24.86
CA ALA A 136 1.27 -1.43 24.88
C ALA A 136 1.74 -1.10 26.30
N LYS A 137 0.83 -0.68 27.19
CA LYS A 137 1.15 -0.40 28.60
C LYS A 137 1.48 -1.66 29.39
N GLU A 138 0.67 -2.71 29.21
CA GLU A 138 0.85 -3.96 29.96
C GLU A 138 2.03 -4.80 29.44
N ASN A 139 2.50 -4.53 28.23
CA ASN A 139 3.60 -5.26 27.60
C ASN A 139 4.69 -4.30 27.11
N PRO A 140 5.42 -3.59 28.00
CA PRO A 140 6.37 -2.54 27.62
C PRO A 140 7.54 -3.05 26.75
N ASN A 141 7.85 -4.35 26.82
CA ASN A 141 8.90 -5.01 26.04
C ASN A 141 8.39 -5.62 24.72
N VAL A 142 7.12 -5.41 24.37
CA VAL A 142 6.51 -5.89 23.14
C VAL A 142 6.18 -4.68 22.28
N LEU A 143 6.57 -4.75 21.01
CA LEU A 143 6.15 -3.77 20.01
C LEU A 143 4.69 -4.05 19.62
N ILE A 144 3.82 -3.07 19.84
CA ILE A 144 2.41 -3.17 19.45
C ILE A 144 2.20 -2.44 18.12
N LEU A 145 1.91 -3.21 17.08
CA LEU A 145 1.66 -2.73 15.73
C LEU A 145 0.15 -2.60 15.46
N GLY A 146 -0.33 -1.38 15.31
CA GLY A 146 -1.71 -1.11 14.90
C GLY A 146 -1.82 -0.94 13.39
N VAL A 147 -2.76 -1.64 12.75
CA VAL A 147 -3.11 -1.43 11.33
C VAL A 147 -4.56 -1.00 11.19
N GLU A 148 -4.78 0.09 10.45
CA GLU A 148 -6.10 0.70 10.27
C GLU A 148 -6.19 1.41 8.91
N ILE A 149 -7.34 1.40 8.27
CA ILE A 149 -7.56 2.07 6.98
C ILE A 149 -8.04 3.52 7.15
N TYR A 150 -8.63 3.84 8.30
CA TYR A 150 -9.21 5.15 8.59
C TYR A 150 -8.20 6.11 9.26
N ASN A 151 -7.61 7.03 8.48
CA ASN A 151 -6.57 7.96 8.95
C ASN A 151 -6.88 8.75 10.26
N PRO A 152 -8.11 9.24 10.51
CA PRO A 152 -8.41 9.93 11.76
C PRO A 152 -8.21 9.07 13.01
N ALA A 153 -8.43 7.75 12.92
CA ALA A 153 -8.16 6.82 14.02
C ALA A 153 -6.66 6.73 14.33
N LEU A 154 -5.80 6.63 13.30
CA LEU A 154 -4.34 6.65 13.49
C LEU A 154 -3.89 7.93 14.19
N THR A 155 -4.37 9.09 13.71
CA THR A 155 -4.00 10.39 14.28
C THR A 155 -4.46 10.52 15.74
N GLN A 156 -5.66 10.03 16.05
CA GLN A 156 -6.18 10.00 17.41
C GLN A 156 -5.30 9.14 18.32
N VAL A 157 -4.99 7.90 17.92
CA VAL A 157 -4.20 6.97 18.72
C VAL A 157 -2.77 7.48 18.90
N ALA A 158 -2.14 8.06 17.87
CA ALA A 158 -0.82 8.66 17.99
C ALA A 158 -0.78 9.80 19.03
N LYS A 159 -1.83 10.64 19.08
CA LYS A 159 -1.95 11.68 20.11
C LYS A 159 -2.12 11.09 21.51
N LEU A 160 -2.93 10.04 21.65
CA LEU A 160 -3.14 9.34 22.91
C LEU A 160 -1.87 8.65 23.40
N ALA A 161 -1.14 7.97 22.51
CA ALA A 161 0.15 7.34 22.84
C ALA A 161 1.15 8.37 23.37
N LYS A 162 1.28 9.53 22.70
CA LYS A 162 2.09 10.66 23.16
C LYS A 162 1.66 11.14 24.54
N ALA A 163 0.37 11.41 24.73
CA ALA A 163 -0.16 11.92 25.99
C ALA A 163 -0.01 10.93 27.16
N GLN A 164 0.03 9.63 26.87
CA GLN A 164 0.14 8.56 27.86
C GLN A 164 1.57 8.03 28.01
N ASN A 165 2.57 8.65 27.36
CA ASN A 165 3.97 8.22 27.34
C ASN A 165 4.16 6.76 26.91
N VAL A 166 3.34 6.28 25.97
CA VAL A 166 3.42 4.93 25.41
C VAL A 166 4.32 4.98 24.18
N ASN A 167 5.50 4.35 24.26
CA ASN A 167 6.55 4.48 23.25
C ASN A 167 6.75 3.22 22.38
N ASN A 168 6.18 2.10 22.78
CA ASN A 168 6.29 0.80 22.10
C ASN A 168 5.13 0.55 21.11
N ILE A 169 4.66 1.59 20.41
CA ILE A 169 3.60 1.49 19.40
C ILE A 169 4.12 1.96 18.04
N LEU A 170 3.78 1.21 17.00
CA LEU A 170 3.81 1.67 15.60
C LEU A 170 2.43 1.53 14.97
N LEU A 171 2.06 2.49 14.14
CA LEU A 171 0.77 2.57 13.45
C LEU A 171 1.01 2.69 11.96
N ILE A 172 0.26 1.94 11.15
CA ILE A 172 0.34 2.02 9.70
C ILE A 172 -1.04 2.10 9.07
N GLN A 173 -1.19 3.02 8.09
CA GLN A 173 -2.43 3.13 7.34
C GLN A 173 -2.42 2.14 6.19
N SER A 174 -3.02 0.96 6.38
CA SER A 174 -3.05 -0.07 5.33
C SER A 174 -4.19 -1.06 5.49
N ASP A 175 -4.47 -1.78 4.41
CA ASP A 175 -5.14 -3.08 4.47
C ASP A 175 -4.26 -4.08 5.24
N ALA A 176 -4.86 -4.80 6.20
CA ALA A 176 -4.16 -5.77 7.03
C ALA A 176 -3.67 -6.99 6.24
N ARG A 177 -4.38 -7.40 5.17
CA ARG A 177 -3.95 -8.52 4.31
C ARG A 177 -2.62 -8.18 3.61
N LEU A 178 -2.49 -6.94 3.17
CA LEU A 178 -1.25 -6.42 2.59
C LEU A 178 -0.14 -6.35 3.65
N LEU A 179 -0.42 -5.84 4.85
CA LEU A 179 0.57 -5.86 5.94
C LEU A 179 1.07 -7.29 6.21
N LEU A 180 0.18 -8.25 6.43
CA LEU A 180 0.59 -9.63 6.72
C LEU A 180 1.45 -10.21 5.58
N SER A 181 1.10 -9.96 4.31
CA SER A 181 1.84 -10.45 3.14
C SER A 181 3.30 -9.98 3.05
N VAL A 182 3.66 -8.87 3.70
CA VAL A 182 5.04 -8.35 3.68
C VAL A 182 5.83 -8.67 4.95
N LEU A 183 5.18 -9.20 5.98
CA LEU A 183 5.86 -9.59 7.23
C LEU A 183 6.63 -10.90 7.04
N LYS A 184 7.76 -11.00 7.75
CA LYS A 184 8.57 -12.23 7.79
C LYS A 184 7.79 -13.37 8.45
N SER A 185 8.01 -14.59 7.97
CA SER A 185 7.45 -15.78 8.62
C SER A 185 7.93 -15.90 10.07
N LYS A 186 7.08 -16.39 10.97
CA LYS A 186 7.40 -16.58 12.40
C LYS A 186 8.00 -15.32 13.06
N SER A 187 7.38 -14.17 12.86
CA SER A 187 7.81 -12.87 13.43
C SER A 187 6.81 -12.23 14.40
N VAL A 188 5.59 -12.77 14.50
CA VAL A 188 4.49 -12.20 15.28
C VAL A 188 4.06 -13.17 16.39
N GLU A 189 3.85 -12.68 17.60
CA GLU A 189 3.38 -13.52 18.73
C GLU A 189 1.85 -13.53 18.85
N LYS A 190 1.19 -12.39 18.60
CA LYS A 190 -0.27 -12.27 18.69
C LYS A 190 -0.83 -11.42 17.56
N ILE A 191 -1.97 -11.83 17.02
CA ILE A 191 -2.77 -11.05 16.08
C ILE A 191 -4.18 -10.91 16.67
N PHE A 192 -4.59 -9.68 16.94
CA PHE A 192 -5.93 -9.34 17.43
C PHE A 192 -6.82 -8.84 16.29
N LEU A 193 -8.04 -9.34 16.22
CA LEU A 193 -9.10 -8.85 15.35
C LEU A 193 -10.38 -8.65 16.17
N HIS A 194 -10.68 -7.42 16.55
CA HIS A 194 -11.80 -7.11 17.44
C HIS A 194 -12.94 -6.41 16.70
N PHE A 195 -14.14 -6.97 16.83
CA PHE A 195 -15.40 -6.47 16.26
C PHE A 195 -15.30 -6.10 14.76
N PRO A 196 -14.77 -7.01 13.90
CA PRO A 196 -14.73 -6.75 12.48
C PRO A 196 -16.15 -6.59 11.92
N VAL A 197 -16.30 -5.74 10.89
CA VAL A 197 -17.60 -5.59 10.21
C VAL A 197 -18.00 -6.95 9.62
N PRO A 198 -19.19 -7.48 9.95
CA PRO A 198 -19.52 -8.87 9.62
C PRO A 198 -19.85 -9.10 8.15
N TRP A 199 -20.31 -8.06 7.44
CA TRP A 199 -20.63 -8.08 6.01
C TRP A 199 -21.53 -9.26 5.59
N ASP A 200 -22.63 -9.51 6.31
CA ASP A 200 -23.47 -10.71 6.08
C ASP A 200 -24.00 -10.83 4.65
N LYS A 201 -24.37 -9.71 4.04
CA LYS A 201 -24.82 -9.65 2.64
C LYS A 201 -23.69 -9.66 1.62
N LYS A 202 -22.44 -9.48 2.03
CA LYS A 202 -21.25 -9.42 1.17
C LYS A 202 -20.02 -10.10 1.81
N PRO A 203 -20.06 -11.42 2.07
CA PRO A 203 -18.99 -12.10 2.82
C PRO A 203 -17.59 -11.97 2.20
N HIS A 204 -17.50 -11.79 0.88
CA HIS A 204 -16.24 -11.50 0.18
C HIS A 204 -15.52 -10.22 0.65
N ARG A 205 -16.19 -9.35 1.41
CA ARG A 205 -15.61 -8.14 2.02
C ARG A 205 -15.04 -8.37 3.42
N ARG A 206 -15.26 -9.54 4.02
CA ARG A 206 -14.67 -9.88 5.31
C ARG A 206 -13.15 -9.85 5.19
N VAL A 207 -12.48 -9.40 6.25
CA VAL A 207 -11.01 -9.49 6.33
C VAL A 207 -10.57 -10.96 6.43
N ILE A 208 -11.31 -11.76 7.20
CA ILE A 208 -11.13 -13.21 7.26
C ILE A 208 -11.48 -13.85 5.92
N GLY A 209 -10.58 -14.69 5.46
CA GLY A 209 -10.73 -15.59 4.32
C GLY A 209 -9.55 -16.55 4.30
N LYS A 210 -9.58 -17.53 3.40
CA LYS A 210 -8.57 -18.59 3.31
C LYS A 210 -7.13 -18.05 3.31
N ASP A 211 -6.84 -17.08 2.45
CA ASP A 211 -5.47 -16.56 2.32
C ASP A 211 -5.07 -15.67 3.50
N PHE A 212 -6.02 -14.94 4.10
CA PHE A 212 -5.74 -14.22 5.35
C PHE A 212 -5.35 -15.18 6.49
N CYS A 213 -6.08 -16.29 6.63
CA CYS A 213 -5.76 -17.30 7.66
C CYS A 213 -4.39 -17.96 7.41
N LYS A 214 -4.03 -18.22 6.15
CA LYS A 214 -2.69 -18.72 5.78
C LYS A 214 -1.60 -17.73 6.16
N GLU A 215 -1.82 -16.46 5.86
CA GLU A 215 -0.86 -15.41 6.21
C GLU A 215 -0.73 -15.24 7.73
N CYS A 216 -1.83 -15.32 8.49
CA CYS A 216 -1.76 -15.38 9.95
C CYS A 216 -0.92 -16.55 10.44
N ALA A 217 -1.20 -17.76 9.94
CA ALA A 217 -0.45 -18.97 10.31
C ALA A 217 1.04 -18.86 9.97
N ARG A 218 1.37 -18.23 8.83
CA ARG A 218 2.74 -18.02 8.37
C ARG A 218 3.54 -17.05 9.23
N VAL A 219 2.94 -15.91 9.59
CA VAL A 219 3.66 -14.86 10.33
C VAL A 219 3.73 -15.15 11.82
N LEU A 220 2.81 -15.96 12.37
CA LEU A 220 2.81 -16.32 13.78
C LEU A 220 4.00 -17.24 14.13
N VAL A 221 4.66 -16.96 15.25
CA VAL A 221 5.70 -17.84 15.82
C VAL A 221 5.09 -19.16 16.30
N GLN A 222 5.94 -20.13 16.64
CA GLN A 222 5.47 -21.34 17.33
C GLN A 222 4.74 -20.94 18.62
N ASN A 223 3.52 -21.47 18.80
CA ASN A 223 2.60 -21.10 19.89
C ASN A 223 2.09 -19.66 19.89
N GLY A 224 2.41 -18.86 18.86
CA GLY A 224 1.75 -17.59 18.61
C GLY A 224 0.27 -17.81 18.28
N ARG A 225 -0.56 -16.80 18.57
CA ARG A 225 -2.02 -16.94 18.52
C ARG A 225 -2.71 -15.85 17.71
N PHE A 226 -3.75 -16.25 16.98
CA PHE A 226 -4.74 -15.37 16.40
C PHE A 226 -5.95 -15.29 17.35
N GLU A 227 -6.43 -14.08 17.64
CA GLU A 227 -7.52 -13.81 18.57
C GLU A 227 -8.60 -12.99 17.88
N LEU A 228 -9.77 -13.60 17.66
CA LEU A 228 -10.97 -12.92 17.21
C LEU A 228 -11.88 -12.65 18.41
N ARG A 229 -12.41 -11.44 18.48
CA ARG A 229 -13.54 -11.07 19.35
C ARG A 229 -14.64 -10.45 18.50
N THR A 230 -15.89 -10.92 18.59
CA THR A 230 -16.98 -10.47 17.71
C THR A 230 -18.35 -10.57 18.36
N ASP A 231 -19.30 -9.71 17.97
CA ASP A 231 -20.73 -9.80 18.36
C ASP A 231 -21.57 -10.61 17.36
N SER A 232 -20.99 -11.04 16.23
CA SER A 232 -21.67 -11.88 15.23
C SER A 232 -21.28 -13.34 15.37
N PHE A 233 -22.27 -14.18 15.65
CA PHE A 233 -22.08 -15.63 15.73
C PHE A 233 -21.72 -16.23 14.37
N GLU A 234 -22.31 -15.72 13.29
CA GLU A 234 -22.04 -16.15 11.92
C GLU A 234 -20.60 -15.84 11.52
N TYR A 235 -20.06 -14.68 11.92
CA TYR A 235 -18.67 -14.33 11.67
C TYR A 235 -17.71 -15.21 12.49
N PHE A 236 -18.06 -15.47 13.74
CA PHE A 236 -17.33 -16.39 14.62
C PHE A 236 -17.25 -17.79 14.00
N ASN A 237 -18.40 -18.37 13.62
CA ASN A 237 -18.45 -19.71 13.04
C ASN A 237 -17.70 -19.78 11.71
N PHE A 238 -17.89 -18.79 10.83
CA PHE A 238 -17.13 -18.69 9.59
C PHE A 238 -15.61 -18.66 9.82
N THR A 239 -15.14 -17.92 10.83
CA THR A 239 -13.71 -17.84 11.15
C THR A 239 -13.17 -19.16 11.68
N LEU A 240 -13.93 -19.84 12.55
CA LEU A 240 -13.61 -21.17 13.05
C LEU A 240 -13.47 -22.17 11.89
N GLU A 241 -14.43 -22.19 10.96
CA GLU A 241 -14.39 -23.05 9.77
C GLU A 241 -13.15 -22.81 8.90
N GLN A 242 -12.73 -21.56 8.70
CA GLN A 242 -11.50 -21.27 7.95
C GLN A 242 -10.27 -21.87 8.64
N PHE A 243 -10.16 -21.77 9.97
CA PHE A 243 -9.01 -22.29 10.71
C PHE A 243 -9.02 -23.80 10.91
N LEU A 244 -10.19 -24.46 10.87
CA LEU A 244 -10.29 -25.92 10.88
C LEU A 244 -9.66 -26.57 9.64
N THR A 245 -9.39 -25.81 8.58
CA THR A 245 -8.69 -26.32 7.39
C THR A 245 -7.19 -26.55 7.58
N PHE A 246 -6.60 -26.09 8.69
CA PHE A 246 -5.18 -26.28 9.00
C PHE A 246 -4.91 -27.65 9.64
N PRO A 247 -3.69 -28.18 9.55
CA PRO A 247 -3.29 -29.38 10.29
C PRO A 247 -3.23 -29.11 11.80
N ALA A 248 -4.02 -29.86 12.57
CA ALA A 248 -4.00 -29.88 14.04
C ALA A 248 -4.07 -28.50 14.78
N PRO A 249 -4.93 -27.55 14.34
CA PRO A 249 -5.14 -26.29 15.04
C PRO A 249 -5.68 -26.54 16.45
N LYS A 250 -5.23 -25.73 17.40
CA LYS A 250 -5.78 -25.69 18.75
C LYS A 250 -6.66 -24.45 18.90
N PHE A 251 -7.73 -24.61 19.67
CA PHE A 251 -8.75 -23.59 19.85
C PHE A 251 -9.06 -23.32 21.32
N SER A 252 -9.42 -22.07 21.63
CA SER A 252 -10.15 -21.70 22.84
C SER A 252 -11.38 -20.90 22.39
N LEU A 253 -12.56 -21.40 22.76
CA LEU A 253 -13.85 -20.79 22.41
C LEU A 253 -14.48 -20.27 23.70
N ARG A 254 -14.84 -18.99 23.74
CA ARG A 254 -15.45 -18.37 24.92
C ARG A 254 -16.62 -17.51 24.51
N LYS A 255 -17.55 -17.31 25.44
CA LYS A 255 -18.75 -16.50 25.25
C LYS A 255 -18.92 -15.58 26.44
N ASN A 256 -19.12 -14.29 26.15
CA ASN A 256 -19.30 -13.22 27.13
C ASN A 256 -18.18 -13.17 28.17
N GLU A 257 -16.94 -13.49 27.75
CA GLU A 257 -15.80 -13.38 28.64
C GLU A 257 -15.57 -11.91 29.01
N ASN A 258 -15.38 -11.66 30.30
CA ASN A 258 -15.07 -10.33 30.80
C ASN A 258 -13.56 -10.12 30.81
N LEU A 259 -13.07 -9.30 29.89
CA LEU A 259 -11.66 -8.91 29.80
C LEU A 259 -11.38 -7.66 30.64
N GLU A 260 -10.10 -7.47 31.00
CA GLU A 260 -9.63 -6.29 31.78
C GLU A 260 -9.89 -4.97 31.06
N ILE A 261 -9.81 -4.98 29.73
CA ILE A 261 -10.08 -3.82 28.87
C ILE A 261 -11.26 -4.08 27.94
N SER A 262 -12.17 -3.11 27.88
CA SER A 262 -13.32 -3.12 26.97
C SER A 262 -13.13 -2.10 25.84
N SER A 263 -13.46 -2.52 24.62
CA SER A 263 -13.48 -1.61 23.47
C SER A 263 -14.75 -0.76 23.45
N LYS A 264 -14.74 0.33 22.65
CA LYS A 264 -15.96 1.14 22.42
C LYS A 264 -17.13 0.29 21.87
N TYR A 265 -16.84 -0.69 21.03
CA TYR A 265 -17.85 -1.57 20.45
C TYR A 265 -18.36 -2.58 21.48
N GLU A 266 -17.46 -3.14 22.29
CA GLU A 266 -17.84 -4.04 23.38
C GLU A 266 -18.79 -3.37 24.36
N ASP A 267 -18.47 -2.16 24.84
CA ASP A 267 -19.35 -1.37 25.72
C ASP A 267 -20.73 -1.16 25.09
N ARG A 268 -20.77 -0.90 23.78
CA ARG A 268 -22.02 -0.71 23.04
C ARG A 268 -22.83 -2.00 22.96
N TRP A 269 -22.18 -3.13 22.66
CA TRP A 269 -22.86 -4.41 22.47
C TRP A 269 -23.33 -5.03 23.78
N LYS A 270 -22.56 -4.87 24.87
CA LYS A 270 -23.00 -5.21 26.22
C LYS A 270 -24.26 -4.43 26.61
N LYS A 271 -24.34 -3.13 26.30
CA LYS A 271 -25.55 -2.31 26.52
C LYS A 271 -26.76 -2.75 25.68
N GLN A 272 -26.53 -3.43 24.56
CA GLN A 272 -27.58 -3.99 23.73
C GLN A 272 -27.86 -5.46 24.04
N GLU A 273 -27.29 -5.97 25.14
CA GLU A 273 -27.45 -7.37 25.59
C GLU A 273 -27.07 -8.40 24.50
N LYS A 274 -26.20 -8.00 23.57
CA LYS A 274 -25.67 -8.91 22.56
C LYS A 274 -24.63 -9.83 23.19
N ASN A 275 -24.63 -11.07 22.71
CA ASN A 275 -23.54 -11.99 23.01
C ASN A 275 -22.25 -11.56 22.30
N ILE A 276 -21.13 -11.78 22.98
CA ILE A 276 -19.78 -11.60 22.45
C ILE A 276 -19.09 -12.95 22.45
N TYR A 277 -18.43 -13.27 21.35
CA TYR A 277 -17.76 -14.54 21.14
C TYR A 277 -16.27 -14.32 20.92
N ASP A 278 -15.47 -15.16 21.56
CA ASP A 278 -14.01 -15.15 21.46
C ASP A 278 -13.50 -16.46 20.89
N LEU A 279 -12.69 -16.36 19.84
CA LEU A 279 -12.02 -17.47 19.19
C LEU A 279 -10.52 -17.20 19.23
N TRP A 280 -9.80 -18.01 20.00
CA TRP A 280 -8.34 -18.05 19.94
C TRP A 280 -7.90 -19.27 19.16
N VAL A 281 -6.95 -19.08 18.25
CA VAL A 281 -6.39 -20.15 17.41
C VAL A 281 -4.87 -20.11 17.48
N TRP A 282 -4.25 -21.27 17.69
CA TRP A 282 -2.79 -21.43 17.65
C TRP A 282 -2.43 -22.82 17.13
N ASN A 283 -1.13 -23.06 16.93
CA ASN A 283 -0.59 -24.34 16.47
C ASN A 283 -1.15 -24.81 15.11
N PHE A 284 -0.82 -24.09 14.04
CA PHE A 284 -1.29 -24.41 12.69
C PHE A 284 -0.56 -25.60 12.02
N ASN A 285 0.49 -26.13 12.66
CA ASN A 285 1.33 -27.25 12.21
C ASN A 285 1.56 -27.33 10.69
N GLN A 286 1.93 -26.20 10.09
CA GLN A 286 2.12 -26.06 8.66
C GLN A 286 3.61 -25.84 8.35
N GLU A 287 4.13 -26.55 7.34
CA GLU A 287 5.39 -26.17 6.71
C GLU A 287 5.24 -24.77 6.11
N CYS A 288 5.76 -23.78 6.83
CA CYS A 288 5.85 -22.43 6.31
C CYS A 288 6.99 -22.43 5.30
N LYS A 289 6.67 -22.36 4.01
CA LYS A 289 7.68 -21.96 3.02
C LYS A 289 8.22 -20.61 3.49
N ASN A 290 9.50 -20.55 3.82
CA ASN A 290 10.16 -19.27 3.91
C ASN A 290 10.05 -18.67 2.51
N TYR A 291 9.27 -17.60 2.38
CA TYR A 291 9.36 -16.78 1.19
C TYR A 291 10.73 -16.12 1.24
N GLU A 292 11.72 -16.74 0.61
CA GLU A 292 12.89 -16.00 0.18
C GLU A 292 12.38 -14.89 -0.72
N LEU A 293 12.62 -13.64 -0.30
CA LEU A 293 12.27 -12.46 -1.08
C LEU A 293 13.17 -12.47 -2.32
N ASN A 294 12.79 -13.21 -3.36
CA ASN A 294 13.52 -13.23 -4.61
C ASN A 294 13.60 -11.80 -5.14
N GLU A 295 14.79 -11.40 -5.59
CA GLU A 295 14.96 -10.11 -6.23
C GLU A 295 14.23 -10.09 -7.58
N PHE A 296 13.71 -8.92 -7.98
CA PHE A 296 13.10 -8.76 -9.29
C PHE A 296 14.10 -9.05 -10.43
N ASN A 297 15.40 -8.86 -10.17
CA ASN A 297 16.51 -9.10 -11.09
C ASN A 297 16.22 -8.53 -12.49
N LEU A 298 15.87 -7.25 -12.54
CA LEU A 298 15.47 -6.54 -13.75
C LEU A 298 16.65 -6.33 -14.72
N SER A 299 17.85 -6.14 -14.17
CA SER A 299 19.11 -5.95 -14.93
C SER A 299 19.52 -7.18 -15.77
N SER A 300 18.88 -8.33 -15.56
CA SER A 300 19.05 -9.53 -16.40
C SER A 300 18.54 -9.34 -17.84
N VAL A 301 17.72 -8.33 -18.11
CA VAL A 301 17.21 -8.03 -19.45
C VAL A 301 17.95 -6.83 -20.02
N LYS A 302 18.49 -6.99 -21.22
CA LYS A 302 19.19 -5.93 -21.95
C LYS A 302 18.47 -5.56 -23.23
N PHE A 303 18.53 -4.29 -23.60
CA PHE A 303 17.97 -3.76 -24.85
C PHE A 303 19.03 -3.03 -25.67
N SER A 304 18.98 -3.25 -26.97
CA SER A 304 19.60 -2.35 -27.96
C SER A 304 18.67 -1.17 -28.27
N LYS A 305 19.18 -0.11 -28.90
CA LYS A 305 18.33 0.99 -29.41
C LYS A 305 17.26 0.50 -30.39
N GLU A 306 17.58 -0.54 -31.17
CA GLU A 306 16.63 -1.15 -32.10
C GLU A 306 15.53 -1.91 -31.37
N ASP A 307 15.88 -2.62 -30.29
CA ASP A 307 14.90 -3.31 -29.45
C ASP A 307 13.89 -2.32 -28.87
N LEU A 308 14.35 -1.16 -28.38
CA LEU A 308 13.47 -0.12 -27.85
C LEU A 308 12.52 0.41 -28.94
N LYS A 309 13.01 0.69 -30.15
CA LYS A 309 12.14 1.11 -31.26
C LYS A 309 11.07 0.07 -31.59
N LYS A 310 11.44 -1.22 -31.62
CA LYS A 310 10.48 -2.31 -31.84
C LYS A 310 9.45 -2.40 -30.73
N ILE A 311 9.88 -2.27 -29.47
CA ILE A 311 8.96 -2.25 -28.33
C ILE A 311 7.99 -1.07 -28.43
N GLU A 312 8.46 0.12 -28.81
CA GLU A 312 7.61 1.30 -29.05
C GLU A 312 6.57 1.02 -30.14
N GLN A 313 6.99 0.48 -31.29
CA GLN A 313 6.12 0.22 -32.44
C GLN A 313 5.11 -0.91 -32.21
N ASN A 314 5.53 -1.96 -31.50
CA ASN A 314 4.73 -3.15 -31.25
C ASN A 314 3.91 -3.07 -29.96
N PHE A 315 4.03 -1.97 -29.20
CA PHE A 315 3.35 -1.82 -27.92
C PHE A 315 1.83 -1.98 -28.08
N LYS A 316 1.23 -2.79 -27.21
CA LYS A 316 -0.22 -2.95 -27.13
C LYS A 316 -0.68 -2.86 -25.69
N ASN A 317 -1.81 -2.19 -25.49
CA ASN A 317 -2.52 -2.23 -24.23
C ASN A 317 -3.16 -3.63 -24.07
N ILE A 318 -2.52 -4.50 -23.27
CA ILE A 318 -2.91 -5.90 -23.10
C ILE A 318 -2.90 -6.32 -21.64
N THR A 319 -3.77 -7.26 -21.28
CA THR A 319 -3.79 -7.87 -19.94
C THR A 319 -3.53 -9.37 -20.06
N ILE A 320 -2.51 -9.85 -19.36
CA ILE A 320 -2.24 -11.27 -19.14
C ILE A 320 -2.76 -11.65 -17.75
N LYS A 321 -3.62 -12.66 -17.68
CA LYS A 321 -4.12 -13.22 -16.42
C LYS A 321 -3.58 -14.64 -16.28
N LYS A 322 -3.04 -14.97 -15.11
CA LYS A 322 -2.63 -16.32 -14.70
C LYS A 322 -3.46 -16.72 -13.48
N ASP A 323 -3.14 -17.86 -12.88
CA ASP A 323 -3.95 -18.43 -11.80
C ASP A 323 -4.04 -17.53 -10.55
N ASP A 324 -2.91 -16.94 -10.14
CA ASP A 324 -2.81 -16.15 -8.90
C ASP A 324 -2.30 -14.71 -9.09
N PHE A 325 -1.93 -14.33 -10.32
CA PHE A 325 -1.48 -12.97 -10.63
C PHE A 325 -1.96 -12.49 -12.00
N PHE A 326 -1.86 -11.19 -12.21
CA PHE A 326 -2.04 -10.58 -13.53
C PHE A 326 -0.88 -9.63 -13.85
N LEU A 327 -0.75 -9.33 -15.14
CA LEU A 327 0.13 -8.29 -15.67
C LEU A 327 -0.62 -7.54 -16.76
N HIS A 328 -0.65 -6.22 -16.65
CA HIS A 328 -1.31 -5.33 -17.56
C HIS A 328 -0.34 -4.25 -18.06
N PHE A 329 -0.09 -4.23 -19.36
CA PHE A 329 0.65 -3.18 -20.03
C PHE A 329 -0.32 -2.02 -20.30
N GLU A 330 -0.23 -0.95 -19.49
CA GLU A 330 -1.22 0.14 -19.55
C GLU A 330 -0.90 1.16 -20.64
N SER A 331 0.34 1.62 -20.67
CA SER A 331 0.78 2.71 -21.56
C SER A 331 2.29 2.71 -21.71
N ILE A 332 2.75 3.20 -22.85
CA ILE A 332 4.17 3.49 -23.09
C ILE A 332 4.32 4.99 -23.36
N TYR A 333 5.46 5.55 -22.96
CA TYR A 333 5.82 6.94 -23.15
C TYR A 333 7.25 7.01 -23.68
N LYS A 334 7.48 7.92 -24.61
CA LYS A 334 8.81 8.21 -25.15
C LYS A 334 9.53 9.24 -24.29
N GLN A 335 10.78 8.95 -23.94
CA GLN A 335 11.69 9.85 -23.23
C GLN A 335 13.01 9.87 -24.01
N ASP A 336 13.16 10.83 -24.93
CA ASP A 336 14.28 10.90 -25.87
C ASP A 336 14.47 9.60 -26.67
N GLU A 337 15.57 8.87 -26.46
CA GLU A 337 15.87 7.56 -27.05
C GLU A 337 15.41 6.37 -26.19
N ASN A 338 14.88 6.64 -24.99
CA ASN A 338 14.44 5.66 -24.01
C ASN A 338 12.92 5.58 -23.95
N LEU A 339 12.41 4.57 -23.25
CA LEU A 339 10.99 4.37 -23.03
C LEU A 339 10.68 4.36 -21.53
N LEU A 340 9.50 4.86 -21.21
CA LEU A 340 8.90 4.73 -19.89
C LEU A 340 7.63 3.90 -20.06
N LEU A 341 7.59 2.74 -19.41
CA LEU A 341 6.48 1.81 -19.48
C LEU A 341 5.65 1.91 -18.20
N LYS A 342 4.34 2.10 -18.32
CA LYS A 342 3.39 2.01 -17.21
C LYS A 342 2.74 0.63 -17.21
N VAL A 343 2.85 -0.08 -16.09
CA VAL A 343 2.24 -1.40 -15.91
C VAL A 343 1.43 -1.48 -14.62
N ALA A 344 0.42 -2.32 -14.63
CA ALA A 344 -0.25 -2.81 -13.41
C ALA A 344 -0.07 -4.31 -13.28
N PHE A 345 0.18 -4.80 -12.08
CA PHE A 345 0.43 -6.22 -11.88
C PHE A 345 0.22 -6.66 -10.42
N GLY A 346 0.39 -7.96 -10.16
CA GLY A 346 0.32 -8.54 -8.83
C GLY A 346 -0.94 -9.37 -8.64
N ALA A 347 -1.38 -9.54 -7.39
CA ALA A 347 -2.59 -10.29 -7.08
C ALA A 347 -3.85 -9.54 -7.55
N PHE A 348 -4.89 -10.28 -7.96
CA PHE A 348 -6.14 -9.68 -8.48
C PHE A 348 -6.84 -8.74 -7.50
N ASN A 349 -6.76 -9.04 -6.21
CA ASN A 349 -7.34 -8.23 -5.13
C ASN A 349 -6.40 -7.10 -4.65
N LYS A 350 -5.17 -7.04 -5.18
CA LYS A 350 -4.11 -6.14 -4.73
C LYS A 350 -3.20 -5.76 -5.92
N PRO A 351 -3.73 -4.99 -6.88
CA PRO A 351 -2.94 -4.53 -8.02
C PRO A 351 -1.92 -3.47 -7.57
N GLU A 352 -0.67 -3.66 -7.94
CA GLU A 352 0.38 -2.63 -7.93
C GLU A 352 0.39 -1.91 -9.28
N HIS A 353 0.72 -0.62 -9.27
CA HIS A 353 0.94 0.16 -10.48
C HIS A 353 2.33 0.79 -10.41
N CYS A 354 3.18 0.53 -11.40
CA CYS A 354 4.51 1.10 -11.46
C CYS A 354 4.84 1.68 -12.83
N TYR A 355 5.94 2.42 -12.84
CA TYR A 355 6.58 2.92 -14.04
C TYR A 355 7.97 2.31 -14.13
N LEU A 356 8.34 1.80 -15.29
CA LEU A 356 9.61 1.17 -15.58
C LEU A 356 10.35 2.00 -16.64
N HIS A 357 11.58 2.40 -16.35
CA HIS A 357 12.51 2.91 -17.36
C HIS A 357 13.06 1.74 -18.16
N LEU A 358 12.99 1.88 -19.47
CA LEU A 358 13.60 0.96 -20.44
C LEU A 358 14.65 1.76 -21.20
N ASP A 359 15.92 1.47 -20.90
CA ASP A 359 17.08 2.02 -21.58
C ASP A 359 18.00 0.87 -22.09
N LYS A 360 19.22 0.73 -21.58
CA LYS A 360 20.01 -0.50 -21.73
C LYS A 360 19.47 -1.64 -20.86
N THR A 361 18.82 -1.32 -19.75
CA THR A 361 18.22 -2.25 -18.78
C THR A 361 16.79 -1.85 -18.45
N ILE A 362 16.17 -2.55 -17.49
CA ILE A 362 14.87 -2.16 -16.90
C ILE A 362 15.12 -1.71 -15.46
N ASP A 363 14.57 -0.57 -15.07
CA ASP A 363 14.60 -0.10 -13.69
C ASP A 363 13.25 0.50 -13.28
N PHE A 364 12.88 0.42 -12.01
CA PHE A 364 11.69 1.12 -11.53
C PHE A 364 11.97 2.64 -11.49
N ALA A 365 11.08 3.43 -12.08
CA ALA A 365 11.21 4.90 -12.09
C ALA A 365 11.01 5.54 -10.71
N PHE A 366 10.39 4.80 -9.79
CA PHE A 366 10.19 5.17 -8.40
C PHE A 366 10.52 3.96 -7.54
N LYS A 367 10.10 4.02 -6.27
CA LYS A 367 10.26 2.95 -5.31
C LYS A 367 9.85 1.58 -5.86
N GLU A 368 10.68 0.58 -5.58
CA GLU A 368 10.38 -0.81 -5.93
C GLU A 368 9.06 -1.28 -5.27
N PRO A 369 8.20 -2.00 -6.01
CA PRO A 369 7.04 -2.67 -5.45
C PRO A 369 7.45 -3.73 -4.41
N PHE A 370 6.53 -4.11 -3.53
CA PHE A 370 6.82 -5.15 -2.55
C PHE A 370 7.18 -6.46 -3.22
N LYS A 371 8.22 -7.12 -2.69
CA LYS A 371 8.72 -8.43 -3.14
C LYS A 371 7.81 -9.57 -2.65
N ILE A 372 6.52 -9.51 -2.97
CA ILE A 372 5.57 -10.60 -2.74
C ILE A 372 5.58 -11.56 -3.94
N GLN A 373 5.11 -12.79 -3.73
CA GLN A 373 5.19 -13.86 -4.73
C GLN A 373 4.54 -13.50 -6.07
N GLU A 374 3.34 -12.93 -6.03
CA GLU A 374 2.56 -12.55 -7.21
C GLU A 374 3.25 -11.43 -8.00
N ASN A 375 3.87 -10.48 -7.30
CA ASN A 375 4.64 -9.40 -7.91
C ASN A 375 5.89 -9.94 -8.61
N ILE A 376 6.62 -10.86 -7.98
CA ILE A 376 7.81 -11.49 -8.55
C ILE A 376 7.43 -12.29 -9.80
N LYS A 377 6.36 -13.09 -9.74
CA LYS A 377 5.83 -13.84 -10.89
C LYS A 377 5.46 -12.91 -12.05
N ALA A 378 4.76 -11.81 -11.76
CA ALA A 378 4.34 -10.87 -12.79
C ALA A 378 5.51 -10.12 -13.44
N ILE A 379 6.52 -9.74 -12.67
CA ILE A 379 7.74 -9.12 -13.21
C ILE A 379 8.55 -10.12 -14.04
N ASN A 380 8.59 -11.39 -13.68
CA ASN A 380 9.21 -12.42 -14.51
C ASN A 380 8.46 -12.60 -15.85
N GLU A 381 7.13 -12.65 -15.84
CA GLU A 381 6.32 -12.67 -17.06
C GLU A 381 6.55 -11.42 -17.93
N LEU A 382 6.65 -10.23 -17.30
CA LEU A 382 6.94 -8.96 -17.98
C LEU A 382 8.28 -9.03 -18.73
N LYS A 383 9.32 -9.57 -18.09
CA LYS A 383 10.65 -9.71 -18.70
C LYS A 383 10.60 -10.61 -19.94
N GLU A 384 9.87 -11.70 -19.90
CA GLU A 384 9.74 -12.61 -21.05
C GLU A 384 8.94 -12.00 -22.20
N ILE A 385 7.85 -11.28 -21.90
CA ILE A 385 7.04 -10.58 -22.91
C ILE A 385 7.86 -9.47 -23.60
N LEU A 386 8.62 -8.68 -22.83
CA LEU A 386 9.49 -7.66 -23.40
C LEU A 386 10.62 -8.26 -24.25
N LYS A 387 11.05 -9.50 -24.02
CA LYS A 387 12.07 -10.18 -24.83
C LYS A 387 11.51 -10.80 -26.11
N VAL A 388 10.29 -11.32 -26.07
CA VAL A 388 9.74 -12.15 -27.15
C VAL A 388 8.68 -11.39 -27.93
N GLN A 389 7.63 -10.93 -27.26
CA GLN A 389 6.44 -10.44 -27.95
C GLN A 389 6.62 -9.04 -28.54
N PHE A 390 7.32 -8.14 -27.83
CA PHE A 390 7.47 -6.76 -28.26
C PHE A 390 8.77 -6.49 -29.03
N LYS A 391 9.76 -7.40 -29.00
CA LYS A 391 11.02 -7.30 -29.75
C LYS A 391 10.97 -7.87 -31.17
N ILE A 392 10.00 -8.72 -31.50
CA ILE A 392 9.93 -9.38 -32.82
C ILE A 392 9.41 -8.41 -33.87
#